data_AF-A0A8S9L308-F1
#
_entry.id   AF-A0A8S9L308-F1
#
_cell.length_a   1.000
_cell.length_b   1.000
_cell.length_c   1.000
_cell.angle_alpha   90.00
_cell.angle_beta   90.00
_cell.angle_gamma   90.00
#
_symmetry.space_group_name_H-M   'P 1'
#
loop_
_entity.id
_entity.type
_entity.pdbx_description
1 polymer ?
#
loop_
_entity_poly.entity_id
_entity_poly.type
_entity_poly.pdbx_seq_one_letter_code
_entity_poly.pdbx_strand_id
1 'polypeptide(L)'
;MADLKMNISCFLVLLLLLLSSFPPTNAQGLKVGFYDKTCPKAEAIVKKSVSDAMKNDPTIGAPLLRMFFHDCFVRGCDGSVLLELMRFWG
;
A
#
# COMPACT_ATOMS: atom_id res chain seq x y z
N MET A 1 19.88 41.33 -9.95
CA MET A 1 19.98 40.13 -10.84
C MET A 1 20.59 38.92 -10.14
N ALA A 2 21.51 39.09 -9.18
CA ALA A 2 22.07 37.99 -8.38
C ALA A 2 21.05 37.42 -7.37
N ASP A 3 20.22 38.28 -6.76
CA ASP A 3 19.23 37.88 -5.76
C ASP A 3 18.11 36.98 -6.34
N LEU A 4 17.70 37.26 -7.57
CA LEU A 4 16.73 36.44 -8.30
C LEU A 4 17.30 35.05 -8.64
N LYS A 5 18.59 34.97 -9.00
CA LYS A 5 19.29 33.70 -9.25
C LYS A 5 19.46 32.87 -7.97
N MET A 6 19.73 33.53 -6.84
CA MET A 6 19.87 32.88 -5.52
C MET A 6 18.54 32.25 -5.06
N ASN A 7 17.43 32.97 -5.21
CA ASN A 7 16.11 32.49 -4.83
C ASN A 7 15.64 31.32 -5.72
N ILE A 8 15.90 31.40 -7.04
CA ILE A 8 15.61 30.31 -7.97
C ILE A 8 16.46 29.06 -7.65
N SER A 9 17.74 29.23 -7.32
CA SER A 9 18.62 28.12 -6.93
C SER A 9 18.13 27.42 -5.66
N CYS A 10 17.76 28.17 -4.62
CA CYS A 10 17.21 27.61 -3.40
C CYS A 10 15.89 26.86 -3.64
N PHE A 11 14.99 27.41 -4.46
CA PHE A 11 13.74 26.74 -4.84
C PHE A 11 13.98 25.41 -5.56
N LEU A 12 14.95 25.37 -6.48
CA LEU A 12 15.31 24.15 -7.20
C LEU A 12 15.91 23.09 -6.27
N VAL A 13 16.77 23.48 -5.34
CA VAL A 13 17.33 22.57 -4.33
C VAL A 13 16.24 22.03 -3.41
N LEU A 14 15.31 22.89 -2.96
CA LEU A 14 14.19 22.47 -2.11
C LEU A 14 13.27 21.49 -2.84
N LEU A 15 13.00 21.74 -4.13
CA LEU A 15 12.20 20.85 -4.98
C LEU A 15 12.88 19.49 -5.19
N LEU A 16 14.19 19.46 -5.44
CA LEU A 16 14.97 18.22 -5.58
C LEU A 16 14.98 17.40 -4.29
N LEU A 17 15.10 18.04 -3.13
CA LEU A 17 15.02 17.38 -1.83
C LEU A 17 13.64 16.75 -1.61
N LEU A 18 12.57 17.44 -2.00
CA LEU A 18 11.18 16.93 -1.94
C LEU A 18 10.92 15.77 -2.91
N LEU A 19 11.60 15.72 -4.06
CA LEU A 19 11.48 14.62 -5.02
C LEU A 19 12.24 13.37 -4.58
N SER A 20 13.32 13.53 -3.83
CA SER A 20 14.17 12.42 -3.35
C SER A 20 13.60 11.63 -2.17
N SER A 21 12.54 12.13 -1.52
CA SER A 21 11.94 11.48 -0.35
C SER A 21 10.93 10.38 -0.68
N PHE A 22 10.61 10.18 -1.97
CA PHE A 22 9.72 9.09 -2.40
C PHE A 22 10.53 7.85 -2.77
N PRO A 23 10.53 6.79 -1.94
CA PRO A 23 11.11 5.52 -2.35
C PRO A 23 10.35 5.00 -3.59
N PRO A 24 11.04 4.40 -4.57
CA PRO A 24 10.39 3.82 -5.73
C PRO A 24 9.43 2.71 -5.27
N THR A 25 8.15 2.85 -5.59
CA THR A 25 7.17 1.79 -5.36
C THR A 25 7.32 0.73 -6.45
N ASN A 26 7.65 -0.50 -6.07
CA ASN A 26 7.70 -1.61 -7.01
C ASN A 26 6.28 -2.13 -7.29
N ALA A 27 5.56 -1.43 -8.17
CA ALA A 27 4.21 -1.79 -8.60
C ALA A 27 4.17 -2.34 -10.04
N GLN A 28 5.32 -2.76 -10.59
CA GLN A 28 5.41 -3.33 -11.94
C GLN A 28 4.50 -4.55 -12.05
N GLY A 29 3.56 -4.51 -13.01
CA GLY A 29 2.61 -5.60 -13.26
C GLY A 29 1.27 -5.48 -12.54
N LEU A 30 1.07 -4.49 -11.66
CA LEU A 30 -0.25 -4.20 -11.10
C LEU A 30 -1.15 -3.52 -12.14
N LYS A 31 -2.40 -3.96 -12.21
CA LYS A 31 -3.41 -3.39 -13.10
C LYS A 31 -4.79 -3.53 -12.48
N VAL A 32 -5.61 -2.47 -12.55
CA VAL A 32 -7.04 -2.55 -12.23
C VAL A 32 -7.70 -3.53 -13.20
N GLY A 33 -8.52 -4.44 -12.68
CA GLY A 33 -9.12 -5.52 -13.48
C GLY A 33 -8.12 -6.62 -13.86
N PHE A 34 -7.06 -6.83 -13.08
CA PHE A 34 -6.09 -7.93 -13.31
C PHE A 34 -6.79 -9.29 -13.47
N TYR A 35 -7.87 -9.52 -12.74
CA TYR A 35 -8.63 -10.78 -12.74
C TYR A 35 -9.79 -10.82 -13.74
N ASP A 36 -10.02 -9.79 -14.57
CA ASP A 36 -11.22 -9.72 -15.43
C ASP A 36 -11.36 -10.91 -16.38
N LYS A 37 -10.24 -11.47 -16.86
CA LYS A 37 -10.24 -12.59 -17.80
C LYS A 37 -10.24 -13.96 -17.13
N THR A 38 -9.67 -14.07 -15.93
CA THR A 38 -9.45 -15.35 -15.24
C THR A 38 -10.47 -15.61 -14.15
N CYS A 39 -10.83 -14.58 -13.38
CA CYS A 39 -11.83 -14.62 -12.33
C CYS A 39 -12.54 -13.25 -12.20
N PRO A 40 -13.49 -12.92 -13.09
CA PRO A 40 -14.15 -11.59 -13.11
C PRO A 40 -14.97 -11.28 -11.85
N LYS A 41 -15.28 -12.30 -11.05
CA LYS A 41 -16.02 -12.14 -9.79
C LYS A 41 -15.11 -11.98 -8.56
N ALA A 42 -13.79 -12.03 -8.70
CA ALA A 42 -12.85 -12.02 -7.58
C ALA A 42 -13.10 -10.85 -6.62
N GLU A 43 -13.12 -9.61 -7.13
CA GLU A 43 -13.32 -8.41 -6.31
C GLU A 43 -14.70 -8.39 -5.64
N ALA A 44 -15.75 -8.83 -6.35
CA ALA A 44 -17.10 -8.91 -5.82
C ALA A 44 -17.23 -9.95 -4.70
N ILE A 45 -16.59 -11.12 -4.86
CA ILE A 45 -16.55 -12.18 -3.85
C ILE A 45 -15.84 -11.68 -2.60
N VAL A 46 -14.65 -11.10 -2.73
CA VAL A 46 -13.88 -10.58 -1.58
C VAL A 46 -14.69 -9.50 -0.85
N LYS A 47 -15.28 -8.54 -1.57
CA LYS A 47 -16.12 -7.50 -0.98
C LYS A 47 -17.30 -8.07 -0.19
N LYS A 48 -17.99 -9.07 -0.75
CA LYS A 48 -19.09 -9.74 -0.07
C LYS A 48 -18.62 -10.43 1.20
N SER A 49 -17.55 -11.24 1.12
CA SER A 49 -17.01 -11.97 2.27
C SER A 49 -16.59 -11.04 3.41
N VAL A 50 -15.88 -9.95 3.09
CA VAL A 50 -15.49 -8.95 4.10
C VAL A 50 -16.72 -8.26 4.69
N SER A 51 -17.71 -7.88 3.86
CA SER A 51 -18.93 -7.25 4.35
C SER A 51 -19.73 -8.16 5.27
N ASP A 52 -19.87 -9.44 4.92
CA ASP A 52 -20.62 -10.41 5.73
C ASP A 52 -19.88 -10.70 7.05
N ALA A 53 -18.56 -10.79 7.03
CA ALA A 53 -17.75 -10.89 8.24
C ALA A 53 -17.89 -9.64 9.13
N MET A 54 -17.90 -8.44 8.56
CA MET A 54 -18.10 -7.19 9.32
C MET A 54 -19.51 -7.04 9.89
N LYS A 55 -20.53 -7.59 9.23
CA LYS A 55 -21.89 -7.65 9.78
C LYS A 55 -21.94 -8.56 11.01
N ASN A 56 -21.19 -9.65 10.99
CA ASN A 56 -21.12 -10.59 12.12
C ASN A 56 -20.28 -10.01 13.27
N ASP A 57 -19.16 -9.37 12.95
CA ASP A 57 -18.28 -8.72 13.91
C ASP A 57 -17.75 -7.39 13.32
N PRO A 58 -18.29 -6.24 13.74
CA PRO A 58 -17.86 -4.93 13.25
C PRO A 58 -16.39 -4.60 13.56
N THR A 59 -15.78 -5.28 14.53
CA THR A 59 -14.41 -4.99 14.97
C THR A 59 -13.35 -5.46 14.00
N ILE A 60 -13.67 -6.35 13.04
CA ILE A 60 -12.68 -6.97 12.14
C ILE A 60 -12.11 -6.01 11.07
N GLY A 61 -12.79 -4.90 10.79
CA GLY A 61 -12.35 -3.97 9.75
C GLY A 61 -10.99 -3.34 10.07
N ALA A 62 -10.81 -2.91 11.31
CA ALA A 62 -9.56 -2.32 11.79
C ALA A 62 -8.36 -3.30 11.76
N PRO A 63 -8.43 -4.54 12.29
CA PRO A 63 -7.34 -5.49 12.21
C PRO A 63 -7.05 -5.96 10.78
N LEU A 64 -8.04 -6.06 9.88
CA LEU A 64 -7.79 -6.36 8.46
C LEU A 64 -6.93 -5.27 7.80
N LEU A 65 -7.25 -3.99 8.02
CA LEU A 65 -6.44 -2.87 7.52
C LEU A 65 -5.06 -2.84 8.16
N ARG A 66 -4.97 -3.08 9.48
CA ARG A 66 -3.69 -3.16 10.20
C ARG A 66 -2.82 -4.28 9.64
N MET A 67 -3.39 -5.45 9.38
CA MET A 67 -2.66 -6.59 8.80
C MET A 67 -2.12 -6.25 7.42
N PHE A 68 -2.93 -5.65 6.54
CA PHE A 68 -2.49 -5.21 5.22
C PHE A 68 -1.32 -4.20 5.31
N PHE A 69 -1.42 -3.24 6.23
CA PHE A 69 -0.33 -2.30 6.48
C PHE A 69 0.93 -3.00 7.00
N HIS A 70 0.80 -3.93 7.95
CA HIS A 70 1.93 -4.67 8.52
C HIS A 70 2.66 -5.52 7.47
N ASP A 71 1.90 -6.19 6.59
CA ASP A 71 2.46 -6.96 5.48
C ASP A 71 3.30 -6.04 4.57
N CYS A 72 2.69 -4.97 4.06
CA CYS A 72 3.37 -4.05 3.16
C CYS A 72 4.55 -3.30 3.78
N PHE A 73 4.51 -3.00 5.08
CA PHE A 73 5.59 -2.27 5.76
C PHE A 73 6.81 -3.16 6.02
N VAL A 74 6.60 -4.46 6.19
CA VAL A 74 7.66 -5.44 6.42
C VAL A 74 8.00 -6.14 5.11
N ARG A 75 9.02 -5.65 4.41
CA ARG A 75 9.61 -6.29 3.21
C ARG A 75 8.73 -6.35 1.95
N GLY A 76 7.42 -6.12 2.03
CA GLY A 76 6.55 -5.90 0.87
C GLY A 76 5.16 -6.55 0.99
N CYS A 77 4.24 -6.20 0.09
CA CYS A 77 2.87 -6.72 0.09
C CYS A 77 2.78 -8.11 -0.57
N ASP A 78 3.38 -9.13 0.05
CA ASP A 78 3.48 -10.50 -0.47
C ASP A 78 2.63 -11.53 0.30
N GLY A 79 1.95 -11.12 1.37
CA GLY A 79 1.15 -11.98 2.23
C GLY A 79 1.96 -12.84 3.20
N SER A 80 3.26 -12.56 3.36
CA SER A 80 4.16 -13.33 4.24
C SER A 80 3.72 -13.32 5.70
N VAL A 81 3.01 -12.28 6.16
CA VAL A 81 2.47 -12.19 7.53
C VAL A 81 1.45 -13.29 7.85
N LEU A 82 0.83 -13.89 6.84
CA LEU A 82 -0.17 -14.95 7.00
C LEU A 82 0.44 -16.32 7.26
N LEU A 83 1.76 -16.48 7.11
CA LEU A 83 2.47 -17.74 7.34
C LEU A 83 2.67 -17.97 8.84
N GLU A 84 2.42 -19.19 9.31
CA GLU A 84 2.45 -19.54 10.74
C GLU A 84 3.80 -19.28 11.44
N LEU A 85 4.91 -19.26 10.69
CA LEU A 85 6.25 -19.00 11.23
C LEU A 85 6.38 -17.60 11.86
N MET A 86 5.49 -16.65 11.53
CA MET A 86 5.51 -15.29 12.09
C MET A 86 4.70 -15.16 13.39
N ARG A 87 3.93 -16.18 13.80
CA ARG A 87 3.17 -16.19 15.06
C ARG A 87 4.03 -16.35 16.33
N PHE A 88 5.31 -16.69 16.19
CA PHE A 88 6.24 -16.82 17.31
C PHE A 88 6.94 -15.51 17.72
N TRP A 89 6.71 -14.41 16.97
CA TRP A 89 7.17 -13.06 17.33
C TRP A 89 5.96 -12.20 17.75
N GLY A 90 5.26 -12.64 18.79
CA GLY A 90 4.17 -11.94 19.46
C GLY A 90 4.30 -12.09 20.96
#